data_AF-A0A0S3PY26-F1
#
_entry.id   AF-A0A0S3PY26-F1
#
_cell.length_a   1.000
_cell.length_b   1.000
_cell.length_c   1.000
_cell.angle_alpha   90.00
_cell.angle_beta   90.00
_cell.angle_gamma   90.00
#
_symmetry.space_group_name_H-M   'P 1'
#
loop_
_entity.id
_entity.type
_entity.pdbx_description
1 polymer ?
#
loop_
_entity_poly.entity_id
_entity_poly.type
_entity_poly.pdbx_seq_one_letter_code
_entity_poly.pdbx_strand_id
1 'polypeptide(L)'
;MRIDGWLLSAAIENPLDVTVFRDDIHVMVYMDGHPEFEAVEAMIRFVNDESPIVRAIVTLHDQSQIDHTNDTSVRDATSVGGRRVVTTDVSASVVRQAARIHARVSFAAYSGEVIDLRFVGAGLPHADHSGLSDPGGHSSRLSLPIMWREKSTVGIDGSCVHVGDKAYDATVLRQVTADYAIRRAYLTEGHRMAVIRAGNRKIARRKSSEISPRLLDRLVFTSPDAALQFSIVFIGGAFRCDLGEVEGIVTGEAWTEKGDACWTLVLQPQSPAWAVERRVVVRIEEAEGSYDIATTIG
;
A
#
# COMPACT_ATOMS: atom_id res chain seq x y z
N MET A 1 16.19 1.34 29.14
CA MET A 1 15.69 2.69 29.49
C MET A 1 14.78 3.15 28.35
N ARG A 2 13.53 3.58 28.64
CA ARG A 2 12.64 4.19 27.64
C ARG A 2 13.05 5.64 27.44
N ILE A 3 13.23 6.03 26.20
CA ILE A 3 13.51 7.40 25.77
C ILE A 3 12.37 7.79 24.85
N ASP A 4 11.68 8.88 25.18
CA ASP A 4 10.60 9.38 24.33
C ASP A 4 11.18 9.95 23.03
N GLY A 5 10.59 9.54 21.90
CA GLY A 5 11.08 9.89 20.56
C GLY A 5 12.15 8.94 20.01
N TRP A 6 12.75 9.36 18.88
CA TRP A 6 13.67 8.53 18.11
C TRP A 6 15.13 8.90 18.36
N LEU A 7 15.89 8.02 19.04
CA LEU A 7 17.32 8.20 19.28
C LEU A 7 18.12 7.13 18.52
N LEU A 8 18.75 7.53 17.42
CA LEU A 8 19.69 6.68 16.68
C LEU A 8 21.13 7.09 16.94
N SER A 9 22.04 6.12 16.77
CA SER A 9 23.39 6.49 16.36
C SER A 9 23.27 7.20 15.01
N ALA A 10 23.88 8.37 14.84
CA ALA A 10 23.81 9.09 13.56
C ALA A 10 24.56 8.37 12.40
N ALA A 11 24.91 7.09 12.60
CA ALA A 11 25.39 6.17 11.56
C ALA A 11 24.24 5.45 10.83
N ILE A 12 22.99 5.53 11.32
CA ILE A 12 21.81 4.94 10.67
C ILE A 12 20.92 6.09 10.21
N GLU A 13 20.77 6.27 8.89
CA GLU A 13 19.89 7.31 8.34
C GLU A 13 18.44 6.86 8.27
N ASN A 14 18.20 5.58 7.98
CA ASN A 14 16.85 5.07 7.78
C ASN A 14 16.72 3.58 8.18
N PRO A 15 16.15 3.28 9.35
CA PRO A 15 16.04 1.93 9.85
C PRO A 15 14.87 1.15 9.21
N LEU A 16 13.86 1.84 8.68
CA LEU A 16 12.62 1.24 8.21
C LEU A 16 12.72 0.85 6.74
N ASP A 17 12.18 -0.30 6.39
CA ASP A 17 11.88 -0.62 4.98
C ASP A 17 10.51 -0.03 4.62
N VAL A 18 10.53 1.04 3.84
CA VAL A 18 9.32 1.73 3.37
C VAL A 18 9.36 1.88 1.87
N THR A 19 8.27 1.51 1.21
CA THR A 19 8.06 1.89 -0.20
C THR A 19 6.91 2.86 -0.33
N VAL A 20 7.08 3.83 -1.21
CA VAL A 20 6.13 4.89 -1.50
C VAL A 20 5.71 4.79 -2.96
N PHE A 21 4.39 4.80 -3.20
CA PHE A 21 3.78 4.66 -4.51
C PHE A 21 2.73 5.75 -4.73
N ARG A 22 2.62 6.21 -5.98
CA ARG A 22 1.52 7.04 -6.45
C ARG A 22 1.00 6.43 -7.74
N ASP A 23 -0.28 6.12 -7.75
CA ASP A 23 -0.98 5.57 -8.90
C ASP A 23 -2.05 6.55 -9.37
N ASP A 24 -2.18 6.72 -10.68
CA ASP A 24 -3.17 7.65 -11.25
C ASP A 24 -4.58 7.09 -11.08
N ILE A 25 -4.72 5.78 -11.28
CA ILE A 25 -5.97 5.05 -11.09
C ILE A 25 -5.71 3.83 -10.21
N HIS A 26 -6.57 3.66 -9.21
CA HIS A 26 -6.73 2.43 -8.46
C HIS A 26 -8.14 1.91 -8.68
N VAL A 27 -8.29 0.67 -9.15
CA VAL A 27 -9.59 0.04 -9.38
C VAL A 27 -9.64 -1.34 -8.73
N MET A 28 -10.75 -1.67 -8.07
CA MET A 28 -10.92 -2.94 -7.36
C MET A 28 -12.35 -3.44 -7.52
N VAL A 29 -12.51 -4.75 -7.74
CA VAL A 29 -13.81 -5.44 -7.82
C VAL A 29 -13.78 -6.70 -6.96
N TYR A 30 -14.69 -6.79 -5.98
CA TYR A 30 -14.94 -8.01 -5.20
C TYR A 30 -15.96 -8.87 -5.93
N MET A 31 -15.60 -10.11 -6.23
CA MET A 31 -16.43 -11.04 -7.00
C MET A 31 -17.42 -11.76 -6.10
N ASP A 32 -18.64 -11.96 -6.60
CA ASP A 32 -19.61 -12.87 -6.00
C ASP A 32 -19.48 -14.28 -6.60
N GLY A 33 -19.40 -15.31 -5.75
CA GLY A 33 -19.50 -16.71 -6.15
C GLY A 33 -18.31 -17.33 -6.89
N HIS A 34 -17.15 -16.68 -6.98
CA HIS A 34 -15.94 -17.33 -7.51
C HIS A 34 -15.35 -18.30 -6.47
N PRO A 35 -14.98 -19.55 -6.84
CA PRO A 35 -14.54 -20.56 -5.87
C PRO A 35 -13.20 -20.25 -5.20
N GLU A 36 -12.25 -19.61 -5.90
CA GLU A 36 -10.89 -19.36 -5.41
C GLU A 36 -10.60 -17.88 -5.10
N PHE A 37 -10.95 -16.98 -6.03
CA PHE A 37 -10.66 -15.57 -5.93
C PHE A 37 -11.77 -14.80 -5.19
N GLU A 38 -11.37 -13.91 -4.31
CA GLU A 38 -12.26 -12.95 -3.65
C GLU A 38 -12.39 -11.66 -4.48
N ALA A 39 -11.26 -11.14 -4.96
CA ALA A 39 -11.24 -9.83 -5.62
C ALA A 39 -10.11 -9.74 -6.66
N VAL A 40 -10.31 -8.84 -7.61
CA VAL A 40 -9.26 -8.36 -8.52
C VAL A 40 -9.11 -6.87 -8.35
N GLU A 41 -7.87 -6.42 -8.24
CA GLU A 41 -7.46 -5.03 -8.04
C GLU A 41 -6.42 -4.66 -9.10
N ALA A 42 -6.33 -3.38 -9.46
CA ALA A 42 -5.26 -2.87 -10.29
C ALA A 42 -4.86 -1.45 -9.89
N MET A 43 -3.55 -1.24 -9.85
CA MET A 43 -2.89 0.05 -9.74
C MET A 43 -2.33 0.41 -11.12
N ILE A 44 -2.71 1.58 -11.65
CA ILE A 44 -2.42 2.00 -13.01
C ILE A 44 -1.72 3.36 -12.96
N ARG A 45 -0.54 3.44 -13.60
CA ARG A 45 0.19 4.69 -13.85
C ARG A 45 0.26 4.95 -15.34
N PHE A 46 -0.21 6.12 -15.76
CA PHE A 46 -0.10 6.57 -17.14
C PHE A 46 1.26 7.24 -17.34
N VAL A 47 2.06 6.68 -18.25
CA VAL A 47 3.39 7.20 -18.58
C VAL A 47 3.32 7.84 -19.97
N ASN A 48 2.99 9.13 -20.03
CA ASN A 48 2.87 9.91 -21.28
C ASN A 48 2.11 9.12 -22.39
N ASP A 49 2.66 9.06 -23.60
CA ASP A 49 2.10 8.36 -24.76
C ASP A 49 2.45 6.85 -24.81
N GLU A 50 3.05 6.31 -23.76
CA GLU A 50 3.40 4.89 -23.67
C GLU A 50 2.28 4.04 -23.09
N SER A 51 2.46 2.72 -23.14
CA SER A 51 1.55 1.80 -22.44
C SER A 51 1.60 2.05 -20.93
N PRO A 52 0.46 2.02 -20.22
CA PRO A 52 0.44 2.28 -18.79
C PRO A 52 1.24 1.20 -18.04
N ILE A 53 1.90 1.61 -16.96
CA ILE A 53 2.48 0.66 -16.00
C ILE A 53 1.35 0.18 -15.12
N VAL A 54 1.13 -1.13 -15.07
CA VAL A 54 0.03 -1.74 -14.32
C VAL A 54 0.56 -2.78 -13.35
N ARG A 55 0.05 -2.74 -12.12
CA ARG A 55 0.12 -3.83 -11.15
C ARG A 55 -1.29 -4.30 -10.86
N ALA A 56 -1.70 -5.38 -11.48
CA ALA A 56 -2.90 -6.10 -11.12
C ALA A 56 -2.62 -7.03 -9.92
N ILE A 57 -3.61 -7.24 -9.06
CA ILE A 57 -3.51 -8.06 -7.87
C ILE A 57 -4.75 -8.95 -7.83
N VAL A 58 -4.53 -10.25 -7.74
CA VAL A 58 -5.60 -11.23 -7.46
C VAL A 58 -5.54 -11.55 -5.98
N THR A 59 -6.66 -11.33 -5.29
CA THR A 59 -6.83 -11.69 -3.87
C THR A 59 -7.63 -12.98 -3.78
N LEU A 60 -7.10 -13.96 -3.07
CA LEU A 60 -7.74 -15.25 -2.78
C LEU A 60 -8.58 -15.15 -1.51
N HIS A 61 -9.55 -16.06 -1.33
CA HIS A 61 -10.41 -16.07 -0.13
C HIS A 61 -9.63 -16.21 1.19
N ASP A 62 -8.46 -16.83 1.16
CA ASP A 62 -7.55 -16.93 2.32
C ASP A 62 -6.76 -15.64 2.61
N GLN A 63 -7.08 -14.55 1.91
CA GLN A 63 -6.44 -13.23 1.99
C GLN A 63 -5.02 -13.18 1.43
N SER A 64 -4.50 -14.27 0.88
CA SER A 64 -3.25 -14.23 0.14
C SER A 64 -3.45 -13.49 -1.20
N GLN A 65 -2.37 -12.88 -1.68
CA GLN A 65 -2.40 -12.04 -2.87
C GLN A 65 -1.27 -12.42 -3.83
N ILE A 66 -1.58 -12.39 -5.11
CA ILE A 66 -0.64 -12.63 -6.21
C ILE A 66 -0.67 -11.41 -7.12
N ASP A 67 0.51 -10.86 -7.38
CA ASP A 67 0.67 -9.65 -8.18
C ASP A 67 1.02 -10.02 -9.62
N HIS A 68 0.47 -9.28 -10.57
CA HIS A 68 0.71 -9.39 -12.00
C HIS A 68 1.11 -8.01 -12.52
N THR A 69 2.26 -7.91 -13.17
CA THR A 69 2.74 -6.61 -13.64
C THR A 69 3.45 -6.69 -14.98
N ASN A 70 3.30 -5.65 -15.78
CA ASN A 70 4.02 -5.45 -17.03
C ASN A 70 5.36 -4.73 -16.86
N ASP A 71 5.74 -4.39 -15.62
CA ASP A 71 6.94 -3.60 -15.33
C ASP A 71 7.87 -4.31 -14.32
N THR A 72 9.14 -4.45 -14.70
CA THR A 72 10.14 -5.17 -13.89
C THR A 72 10.55 -4.40 -12.65
N SER A 73 10.53 -3.07 -12.67
CA SER A 73 10.83 -2.26 -11.48
C SER A 73 9.75 -2.42 -10.42
N VAL A 74 8.48 -2.52 -10.84
CA VAL A 74 7.35 -2.83 -9.95
C VAL A 74 7.49 -4.23 -9.37
N ARG A 75 7.89 -5.22 -10.19
CA ARG A 75 8.16 -6.58 -9.72
C ARG A 75 9.21 -6.58 -8.62
N ASP A 76 10.34 -5.92 -8.86
CA ASP A 76 11.47 -5.91 -7.95
C ASP A 76 11.11 -5.22 -6.64
N ALA A 77 10.37 -4.11 -6.68
CA ALA A 77 9.88 -3.41 -5.50
C ALA A 77 8.82 -4.19 -4.69
N THR A 78 8.06 -5.07 -5.35
CA THR A 78 6.96 -5.82 -4.73
C THR A 78 7.41 -7.18 -4.19
N SER A 79 8.42 -7.81 -4.82
CA SER A 79 8.91 -9.15 -4.46
C SER A 79 9.61 -9.22 -3.10
N VAL A 80 10.03 -8.08 -2.53
CA VAL A 80 10.80 -7.99 -1.28
C VAL A 80 10.03 -8.52 -0.04
N GLY A 81 8.71 -8.72 -0.14
CA GLY A 81 7.87 -9.24 0.96
C GLY A 81 7.47 -10.72 0.87
N GLY A 82 8.08 -11.51 -0.02
CA GLY A 82 7.71 -12.92 -0.21
C GLY A 82 6.37 -13.13 -0.94
N ARG A 83 5.74 -12.05 -1.42
CA ARG A 83 4.57 -12.13 -2.32
C ARG A 83 4.98 -12.74 -3.66
N ARG A 84 4.13 -13.59 -4.21
CA ARG A 84 4.30 -14.09 -5.58
C ARG A 84 4.01 -12.95 -6.55
N VAL A 85 4.96 -12.66 -7.42
CA VAL A 85 4.81 -11.69 -8.51
C VAL A 85 5.04 -12.37 -9.85
N VAL A 86 4.13 -12.16 -10.79
CA VAL A 86 4.18 -12.68 -12.15
C VAL A 86 4.36 -11.51 -13.11
N THR A 87 5.40 -11.57 -13.94
CA THR A 87 5.54 -10.62 -15.06
C THR A 87 4.69 -11.12 -16.22
N THR A 88 3.77 -10.29 -16.69
CA THR A 88 2.85 -10.59 -17.80
C THR A 88 2.47 -9.30 -18.50
N ASP A 89 2.05 -9.40 -19.75
CA ASP A 89 1.39 -8.29 -20.42
C ASP A 89 0.09 -7.96 -19.66
N VAL A 90 -0.12 -6.67 -19.43
CA VAL A 90 -1.33 -6.13 -18.82
C VAL A 90 -1.80 -4.96 -19.68
N SER A 91 -3.06 -5.02 -20.08
CA SER A 91 -3.74 -3.92 -20.76
C SER A 91 -4.67 -3.21 -19.79
N ALA A 92 -4.70 -1.88 -19.84
CA ALA A 92 -5.61 -1.08 -19.06
C ALA A 92 -6.20 0.06 -19.89
N SER A 93 -7.48 0.33 -19.70
CA SER A 93 -8.14 1.50 -20.26
C SER A 93 -9.08 2.12 -19.23
N VAL A 94 -9.14 3.45 -19.23
CA VAL A 94 -10.04 4.22 -18.39
C VAL A 94 -10.71 5.26 -19.27
N VAL A 95 -12.04 5.22 -19.33
CA VAL A 95 -12.82 6.03 -20.25
C VAL A 95 -13.92 6.75 -19.47
N ARG A 96 -14.05 8.06 -19.72
CA ARG A 96 -15.18 8.85 -19.24
C ARG A 96 -16.25 8.84 -20.33
N GLN A 97 -17.41 8.26 -20.01
CA GLN A 97 -18.55 8.20 -20.93
C GLN A 97 -19.75 8.85 -20.28
N ALA A 98 -20.22 9.96 -20.86
CA ALA A 98 -21.24 10.81 -20.27
C ALA A 98 -20.86 11.21 -18.83
N ALA A 99 -21.73 10.94 -17.85
CA ALA A 99 -21.52 11.28 -16.43
C ALA A 99 -20.85 10.14 -15.62
N ARG A 100 -20.29 9.12 -16.29
CA ARG A 100 -19.72 7.94 -15.63
C ARG A 100 -18.28 7.69 -16.06
N ILE A 101 -17.57 6.97 -15.20
CA ILE A 101 -16.24 6.45 -15.48
C ILE A 101 -16.33 4.93 -15.66
N HIS A 102 -15.60 4.44 -16.65
CA HIS A 102 -15.43 3.03 -16.94
C HIS A 102 -13.95 2.71 -16.87
N ALA A 103 -13.61 1.55 -16.29
CA ALA A 103 -12.25 1.04 -16.35
C ALA A 103 -12.27 -0.43 -16.78
N ARG A 104 -11.25 -0.83 -17.53
CA ARG A 104 -11.03 -2.21 -17.93
C ARG A 104 -9.57 -2.56 -17.73
N VAL A 105 -9.31 -3.72 -17.12
CA VAL A 105 -7.96 -4.26 -16.96
C VAL A 105 -7.96 -5.71 -17.37
N SER A 106 -7.10 -6.09 -18.32
CA SER A 106 -7.00 -7.47 -18.80
C SER A 106 -5.57 -7.98 -18.84
N PHE A 107 -5.37 -9.20 -18.32
CA PHE A 107 -4.07 -9.86 -18.21
C PHE A 107 -4.23 -11.38 -18.12
N ALA A 108 -3.15 -12.13 -18.40
CA ALA A 108 -3.09 -13.55 -18.13
C ALA A 108 -2.72 -13.79 -16.66
N ALA A 109 -3.55 -14.54 -15.94
CA ALA A 109 -3.33 -14.92 -14.55
C ALA A 109 -2.18 -15.94 -14.42
N TYR A 110 -1.78 -16.23 -13.19
CA TYR A 110 -0.72 -17.20 -12.91
C TYR A 110 -1.13 -18.64 -13.28
N SER A 111 -2.43 -18.90 -13.40
CA SER A 111 -3.01 -20.16 -13.88
C SER A 111 -2.99 -20.29 -15.40
N GLY A 112 -2.68 -19.20 -16.13
CA GLY A 112 -2.79 -19.11 -17.59
C GLY A 112 -4.16 -18.64 -18.09
N GLU A 113 -5.16 -18.55 -17.23
CA GLU A 113 -6.49 -18.02 -17.58
C GLU A 113 -6.44 -16.50 -17.76
N VAL A 114 -7.21 -15.98 -18.71
CA VAL A 114 -7.35 -14.53 -18.88
C VAL A 114 -8.30 -13.98 -17.83
N ILE A 115 -7.85 -12.96 -17.12
CA ILE A 115 -8.69 -12.13 -16.25
C ILE A 115 -9.04 -10.85 -17.01
N ASP A 116 -10.31 -10.46 -16.97
CA ASP A 116 -10.82 -9.20 -17.51
C ASP A 116 -11.72 -8.51 -16.48
N LEU A 117 -11.13 -7.59 -15.72
CA LEU A 117 -11.83 -6.72 -14.77
C LEU A 117 -12.54 -5.62 -15.55
N ARG A 118 -13.83 -5.43 -15.27
CA ARG A 118 -14.64 -4.33 -15.80
C ARG A 118 -15.29 -3.57 -14.65
N PHE A 119 -15.11 -2.26 -14.65
CA PHE A 119 -15.68 -1.35 -13.68
C PHE A 119 -16.63 -0.37 -14.36
N VAL A 120 -17.80 -0.17 -13.75
CA VAL A 120 -18.76 0.86 -14.13
C VAL A 120 -19.09 1.69 -12.90
N GLY A 121 -18.68 2.96 -12.90
CA GLY A 121 -18.91 3.85 -11.78
C GLY A 121 -20.36 4.35 -11.68
N ALA A 122 -20.83 4.58 -10.46
CA ALA A 122 -22.09 5.27 -10.19
C ALA A 122 -22.13 6.69 -10.79
N GLY A 123 -20.95 7.32 -10.86
CA GLY A 123 -20.68 8.60 -11.48
C GLY A 123 -19.17 8.81 -11.61
N LEU A 124 -18.74 10.03 -11.94
CA LEU A 124 -17.32 10.41 -11.91
C LEU A 124 -16.76 10.38 -10.47
N PRO A 125 -15.46 10.10 -10.28
CA PRO A 125 -14.82 10.20 -8.97
C PRO A 125 -14.94 11.61 -8.38
N HIS A 126 -15.27 11.69 -7.09
CA HIS A 126 -15.48 12.96 -6.39
C HIS A 126 -14.58 13.08 -5.16
N ALA A 127 -14.13 14.30 -4.85
CA ALA A 127 -13.24 14.59 -3.72
C ALA A 127 -13.92 14.45 -2.36
N ASP A 128 -15.26 14.58 -2.30
CA ASP A 128 -16.04 14.31 -1.09
C ASP A 128 -15.97 12.83 -0.66
N HIS A 129 -15.50 11.96 -1.55
CA HIS A 129 -15.25 10.55 -1.26
C HIS A 129 -13.75 10.25 -1.06
N SER A 130 -12.93 11.29 -0.92
CA SER A 130 -11.51 11.18 -0.56
C SER A 130 -11.31 10.64 0.85
N GLY A 131 -10.08 10.24 1.14
CA GLY A 131 -9.68 9.90 2.50
C GLY A 131 -8.88 8.62 2.60
N LEU A 132 -8.59 8.27 3.85
CA LEU A 132 -7.82 7.09 4.20
C LEU A 132 -8.61 5.81 3.88
N SER A 133 -7.94 4.86 3.25
CA SER A 133 -8.47 3.52 3.04
C SER A 133 -8.09 2.62 4.21
N ASP A 134 -9.07 1.86 4.71
CA ASP A 134 -8.80 0.74 5.61
C ASP A 134 -8.24 -0.44 4.78
N PRO A 135 -7.00 -0.91 5.03
CA PRO A 135 -6.45 -2.09 4.37
C PRO A 135 -7.10 -3.41 4.80
N GLY A 136 -8.06 -3.39 5.73
CA GLY A 136 -8.69 -4.58 6.28
C GLY A 136 -7.68 -5.49 6.99
N GLY A 137 -7.91 -6.81 6.90
CA GLY A 137 -7.00 -7.83 7.46
C GLY A 137 -5.74 -8.08 6.63
N HIS A 138 -5.65 -7.51 5.42
CA HIS A 138 -4.55 -7.80 4.51
C HIS A 138 -3.20 -7.38 5.11
N SER A 139 -2.23 -8.30 5.03
CA SER A 139 -0.85 -8.09 5.48
C SER A 139 -0.70 -7.62 6.93
N SER A 140 -1.67 -7.90 7.81
CA SER A 140 -1.71 -7.37 9.19
C SER A 140 -0.44 -7.59 10.01
N ARG A 141 0.33 -8.65 9.72
CA ARG A 141 1.63 -8.95 10.35
C ARG A 141 2.85 -8.72 9.47
N LEU A 142 2.64 -8.36 8.21
CA LEU A 142 3.68 -8.22 7.19
C LEU A 142 3.93 -6.75 6.85
N SER A 143 2.93 -5.90 7.00
CA SER A 143 3.05 -4.47 6.68
C SER A 143 2.06 -3.57 7.42
N LEU A 144 2.43 -2.30 7.53
CA LEU A 144 1.56 -1.18 7.86
C LEU A 144 1.40 -0.35 6.58
N PRO A 145 0.38 -0.63 5.77
CA PRO A 145 0.05 0.18 4.59
C PRO A 145 -0.71 1.44 5.03
N ILE A 146 -0.38 2.55 4.41
CA ILE A 146 -0.96 3.88 4.64
C ILE A 146 -1.43 4.36 3.27
N MET A 147 -2.73 4.35 3.05
CA MET A 147 -3.33 4.50 1.72
C MET A 147 -4.32 5.67 1.69
N TRP A 148 -4.09 6.63 0.82
CA TRP A 148 -4.95 7.79 0.65
C TRP A 148 -5.58 7.81 -0.73
N ARG A 149 -6.88 8.11 -0.78
CA ARG A 149 -7.66 8.29 -2.00
C ARG A 149 -7.95 9.78 -2.20
N GLU A 150 -7.60 10.35 -3.34
CA GLU A 150 -7.89 11.75 -3.63
C GLU A 150 -9.33 11.97 -4.11
N LYS A 151 -9.83 11.13 -5.02
CA LYS A 151 -11.22 11.16 -5.49
C LYS A 151 -11.69 9.76 -5.75
N SER A 152 -12.90 9.41 -5.31
CA SER A 152 -13.41 8.04 -5.49
C SER A 152 -14.86 7.99 -5.95
N THR A 153 -15.20 6.86 -6.54
CA THR A 153 -16.57 6.46 -6.87
C THR A 153 -16.74 4.97 -6.60
N VAL A 154 -17.99 4.55 -6.42
CA VAL A 154 -18.37 3.15 -6.21
C VAL A 154 -18.91 2.55 -7.50
N GLY A 155 -18.77 1.24 -7.64
CA GLY A 155 -19.28 0.50 -8.78
C GLY A 155 -20.79 0.27 -8.67
N ILE A 156 -21.40 0.08 -9.83
CA ILE A 156 -22.81 -0.27 -10.00
C ILE A 156 -22.93 -1.54 -10.85
N ASP A 157 -24.16 -1.94 -11.16
CA ASP A 157 -24.47 -3.02 -12.10
C ASP A 157 -23.68 -2.88 -13.41
N GLY A 158 -23.12 -3.99 -13.87
CA GLY A 158 -22.16 -4.04 -14.97
C GLY A 158 -20.69 -4.03 -14.53
N SER A 159 -20.39 -3.76 -13.24
CA SER A 159 -19.06 -4.02 -12.68
C SER A 159 -18.90 -5.51 -12.41
N CYS A 160 -17.88 -6.14 -12.99
CA CYS A 160 -17.67 -7.58 -12.92
C CYS A 160 -16.20 -7.94 -13.21
N VAL A 161 -15.86 -9.21 -13.00
CA VAL A 161 -14.60 -9.80 -13.43
C VAL A 161 -14.93 -11.03 -14.28
N HIS A 162 -14.36 -11.12 -15.48
CA HIS A 162 -14.35 -12.37 -16.22
C HIS A 162 -13.07 -13.13 -15.91
N VAL A 163 -13.21 -14.43 -15.64
CA VAL A 163 -12.10 -15.38 -15.51
C VAL A 163 -12.33 -16.47 -16.55
N GLY A 164 -11.49 -16.49 -17.58
CA GLY A 164 -11.76 -17.24 -18.80
C GLY A 164 -13.10 -16.82 -19.42
N ASP A 165 -13.98 -17.78 -19.67
CA ASP A 165 -15.29 -17.54 -20.30
C ASP A 165 -16.41 -17.21 -19.30
N LYS A 166 -16.12 -17.21 -17.99
CA LYS A 166 -17.14 -17.02 -16.95
C LYS A 166 -17.07 -15.61 -16.35
N ALA A 167 -18.21 -14.94 -16.31
CA ALA A 167 -18.39 -13.66 -15.64
C ALA A 167 -18.79 -13.85 -14.17
N TYR A 168 -18.20 -13.05 -13.30
CA TYR A 168 -18.54 -12.94 -11.89
C TYR A 168 -18.90 -11.50 -11.59
N ASP A 169 -20.16 -11.26 -11.23
CA ASP A 169 -20.62 -9.92 -10.88
C ASP A 169 -19.95 -9.42 -9.60
N ALA A 170 -19.80 -8.11 -9.52
CA ALA A 170 -19.36 -7.49 -8.28
C ALA A 170 -20.40 -7.75 -7.16
N THR A 171 -19.95 -8.11 -5.95
CA THR A 171 -20.83 -8.36 -4.81
C THR A 171 -21.73 -7.14 -4.54
N VAL A 172 -23.01 -7.36 -4.22
CA VAL A 172 -23.91 -6.27 -3.82
C VAL A 172 -23.45 -5.69 -2.48
N LEU A 173 -23.12 -4.40 -2.45
CA LEU A 173 -22.84 -3.67 -1.21
C LEU A 173 -24.14 -3.15 -0.58
N ARG A 174 -25.03 -2.59 -1.42
CA ARG A 174 -26.31 -2.04 -0.98
C ARG A 174 -27.31 -2.00 -2.12
N GLN A 175 -28.50 -2.56 -1.88
CA GLN A 175 -29.65 -2.35 -2.76
C GLN A 175 -30.23 -0.95 -2.55
N VAL A 176 -30.45 -0.19 -3.62
CA VAL A 176 -31.00 1.18 -3.56
C VAL A 176 -32.43 1.21 -4.10
N THR A 177 -32.69 0.58 -5.24
CA THR A 177 -34.03 0.37 -5.80
C THR A 177 -34.16 -1.08 -6.27
N ALA A 178 -35.29 -1.49 -6.86
CA ALA A 178 -35.43 -2.85 -7.43
C ALA A 178 -34.40 -3.12 -8.56
N ASP A 179 -34.04 -2.09 -9.32
CA ASP A 179 -33.22 -2.21 -10.54
C ASP A 179 -31.86 -1.49 -10.41
N TYR A 180 -31.46 -1.11 -9.19
CA TYR A 180 -30.21 -0.39 -8.96
C TYR A 180 -29.56 -0.80 -7.63
N ALA A 181 -28.35 -1.33 -7.74
CA ALA A 181 -27.50 -1.69 -6.60
C ALA A 181 -26.13 -1.00 -6.68
N ILE A 182 -25.65 -0.56 -5.51
CA ILE A 182 -24.23 -0.25 -5.33
C ILE A 182 -23.49 -1.56 -5.09
N ARG A 183 -22.37 -1.74 -5.79
CA ARG A 183 -21.55 -2.94 -5.73
C ARG A 183 -20.27 -2.70 -4.91
N ARG A 184 -19.69 -3.77 -4.37
CA ARG A 184 -18.34 -3.80 -3.79
C ARG A 184 -17.30 -3.73 -4.90
N ALA A 185 -17.28 -2.59 -5.56
CA ALA A 185 -16.31 -2.24 -6.57
C ALA A 185 -15.99 -0.75 -6.39
N TYR A 186 -14.74 -0.38 -6.57
CA TYR A 186 -14.25 0.96 -6.26
C TYR A 186 -13.29 1.42 -7.35
N LEU A 187 -13.36 2.70 -7.68
CA LEU A 187 -12.34 3.35 -8.48
C LEU A 187 -11.93 4.64 -7.79
N THR A 188 -10.61 4.83 -7.70
CA THR A 188 -9.97 6.03 -7.16
C THR A 188 -9.12 6.67 -8.24
N GLU A 189 -9.28 7.97 -8.42
CA GLU A 189 -8.34 8.84 -9.11
C GLU A 189 -7.38 9.44 -8.07
N GLY A 190 -6.08 9.35 -8.32
CA GLY A 190 -5.04 9.80 -7.39
C GLY A 190 -4.97 8.92 -6.14
N HIS A 191 -4.35 7.76 -6.27
CA HIS A 191 -4.09 6.85 -5.15
C HIS A 191 -2.65 7.03 -4.65
N ARG A 192 -2.49 7.35 -3.37
CA ARG A 192 -1.18 7.52 -2.73
C ARG A 192 -1.00 6.44 -1.68
N MET A 193 0.16 5.81 -1.66
CA MET A 193 0.42 4.75 -0.69
C MET A 193 1.85 4.80 -0.16
N ALA A 194 2.01 4.60 1.15
CA ALA A 194 3.27 4.22 1.77
C ALA A 194 3.09 2.89 2.50
N VAL A 195 4.08 2.00 2.44
CA VAL A 195 4.03 0.69 3.08
C VAL A 195 5.27 0.49 3.91
N ILE A 196 5.11 0.47 5.24
CA ILE A 196 6.17 0.03 6.16
C ILE A 196 6.13 -1.49 6.22
N ARG A 197 7.25 -2.18 5.98
CA ARG A 197 7.30 -3.64 5.96
C ARG A 197 7.97 -4.25 7.18
N ALA A 198 7.45 -5.41 7.60
CA ALA A 198 8.17 -6.33 8.46
C ALA A 198 9.26 -7.06 7.65
N GLY A 199 10.30 -7.51 8.33
CA GLY A 199 11.39 -8.26 7.70
C GLY A 199 12.75 -7.94 8.29
N ASN A 200 13.77 -8.62 7.76
CA ASN A 200 15.16 -8.46 8.17
C ASN A 200 15.96 -7.76 7.07
N ARG A 201 16.84 -6.84 7.45
CA ARG A 201 17.75 -6.16 6.53
C ARG A 201 19.10 -5.91 7.19
N LYS A 202 20.14 -5.91 6.38
CA LYS A 202 21.49 -5.50 6.79
C LYS A 202 21.82 -4.16 6.18
N ILE A 203 22.22 -3.19 6.99
CA ILE A 203 22.68 -1.87 6.52
C ILE A 203 24.16 -1.73 6.85
N ALA A 204 24.97 -1.37 5.85
CA ALA A 204 26.39 -1.11 6.06
C ALA A 204 26.58 0.09 6.99
N ARG A 205 27.51 -0.02 7.95
CA ARG A 205 27.86 1.09 8.82
C ARG A 205 28.58 2.15 8.00
N ARG A 206 28.12 3.40 8.03
CA ARG A 206 28.90 4.50 7.46
C ARG A 206 30.15 4.73 8.31
N LYS A 207 31.31 4.84 7.65
CA LYS A 207 32.53 5.34 8.28
C LYS A 207 32.34 6.82 8.60
N SER A 208 32.36 7.20 9.87
CA SER A 208 32.58 8.59 10.24
C SER A 208 33.21 8.66 11.63
N SER A 209 34.23 9.50 11.73
CA SER A 209 35.04 9.79 12.91
C SER A 209 34.40 10.81 13.86
N GLU A 210 33.21 11.33 13.57
CA GLU A 210 32.51 12.29 14.43
C GLU A 210 30.99 12.06 14.34
N ILE A 211 30.45 11.17 15.17
CA ILE A 211 29.01 10.91 15.22
C ILE A 211 28.55 10.87 16.68
N SER A 212 27.91 11.94 17.15
CA SER A 212 27.10 11.95 18.36
C SER A 212 25.68 11.44 18.03
N PRO A 213 25.00 10.73 18.95
CA PRO A 213 23.58 10.42 18.80
C PRO A 213 22.79 11.70 18.51
N ARG A 214 21.90 11.67 17.52
CA ARG A 214 20.98 12.78 17.24
C ARG A 214 19.55 12.27 17.41
N LEU A 215 18.74 13.06 18.11
CA LEU A 215 17.30 12.87 18.05
C LEU A 215 16.86 13.26 16.63
N LEU A 216 16.32 12.31 15.88
CA LEU A 216 15.72 12.62 14.59
C LEU A 216 14.27 13.03 14.85
N ASP A 217 13.94 14.26 14.49
CA ASP A 217 12.59 14.80 14.51
C ASP A 217 11.75 14.31 13.32
N ARG A 218 12.40 13.84 12.25
CA ARG A 218 11.71 13.38 11.04
C ARG A 218 12.50 12.31 10.27
N LEU A 219 11.78 11.30 9.79
CA LEU A 219 12.23 10.39 8.72
C LEU A 219 11.49 10.71 7.44
N VAL A 220 12.18 10.66 6.30
CA VAL A 220 11.63 11.00 4.98
C VAL A 220 11.93 9.89 3.97
N PHE A 221 10.91 9.53 3.22
CA PHE A 221 10.94 8.52 2.18
C PHE A 221 10.30 9.10 0.94
N THR A 222 10.83 8.77 -0.23
CA THR A 222 10.40 9.36 -1.49
C THR A 222 10.13 8.25 -2.50
N SER A 223 9.09 8.39 -3.30
CA SER A 223 8.81 7.47 -4.41
C SER A 223 9.96 7.47 -5.42
N PRO A 224 10.14 6.41 -6.22
CA PRO A 224 11.25 6.34 -7.20
C PRO A 224 11.29 7.51 -8.20
N ASP A 225 10.13 8.07 -8.55
CA ASP A 225 9.96 9.21 -9.44
C ASP A 225 9.98 10.58 -8.71
N ALA A 226 10.17 10.57 -7.39
CA ALA A 226 10.09 11.74 -6.52
C ALA A 226 8.76 12.52 -6.54
N ALA A 227 7.70 11.95 -7.12
CA ALA A 227 6.38 12.58 -7.18
C ALA A 227 5.63 12.55 -5.84
N LEU A 228 6.01 11.67 -4.91
CA LEU A 228 5.37 11.53 -3.61
C LEU A 228 6.40 11.35 -2.50
N GLN A 229 6.18 12.07 -1.40
CA GLN A 229 6.97 11.95 -0.18
C GLN A 229 6.10 11.34 0.93
N PHE A 230 6.69 10.46 1.71
CA PHE A 230 6.15 9.98 2.97
C PHE A 230 7.09 10.41 4.09
N SER A 231 6.56 10.87 5.21
CA SER A 231 7.38 11.21 6.37
C SER A 231 6.79 10.72 7.67
N ILE A 232 7.68 10.40 8.62
CA ILE A 232 7.33 10.09 10.00
C ILE A 232 7.94 11.20 10.86
N VAL A 233 7.09 11.97 11.53
CA VAL A 233 7.49 13.10 12.38
C VAL A 233 7.37 12.71 13.84
N PHE A 234 8.40 12.98 14.64
CA PHE A 234 8.46 12.66 16.06
C PHE A 234 8.37 13.93 16.91
N ILE A 235 7.39 13.98 17.82
CA ILE A 235 7.12 15.17 18.64
C ILE A 235 6.82 14.73 20.08
N GLY A 236 7.76 14.95 21.00
CA GLY A 236 7.53 14.75 22.44
C GLY A 236 7.00 13.36 22.82
N GLY A 237 7.55 12.29 22.23
CA GLY A 237 7.08 10.91 22.47
C GLY A 237 5.88 10.47 21.62
N ALA A 238 5.32 11.36 20.80
CA ALA A 238 4.35 11.01 19.78
C ALA A 238 5.02 10.87 18.40
N PHE A 239 4.34 10.19 17.47
CA PHE A 239 4.63 10.29 16.05
C PHE A 239 3.38 10.60 15.24
N ARG A 240 3.61 11.15 14.04
CA ARG A 240 2.61 11.20 12.98
C ARG A 240 3.23 10.83 11.63
N CYS A 241 2.42 10.23 10.78
CA CYS A 241 2.75 9.89 9.41
C CYS A 241 2.06 10.86 8.44
N ASP A 242 2.86 11.49 7.58
CA ASP A 242 2.39 12.43 6.55
C ASP A 242 2.65 11.83 5.16
N LEU A 243 1.72 11.97 4.21
CA LEU A 243 1.81 11.45 2.83
C LEU A 243 1.54 12.57 1.81
N GLY A 244 2.61 13.12 1.25
CA GLY A 244 2.60 14.34 0.47
C GLY A 244 2.11 15.50 1.33
N GLU A 245 1.08 16.18 0.86
CA GLU A 245 0.43 17.30 1.56
C GLU A 245 -0.57 16.87 2.64
N VAL A 246 -0.86 15.57 2.76
CA VAL A 246 -1.83 15.07 3.74
C VAL A 246 -1.10 14.71 5.03
N GLU A 247 -1.31 15.49 6.08
CA GLU A 247 -0.66 15.31 7.37
C GLU A 247 -1.46 14.42 8.33
N GLY A 248 -0.78 13.76 9.26
CA GLY A 248 -1.42 13.10 10.40
C GLY A 248 -2.30 11.91 10.04
N ILE A 249 -1.99 11.21 8.95
CA ILE A 249 -2.79 10.09 8.44
C ILE A 249 -2.80 8.93 9.43
N VAL A 250 -1.64 8.65 10.02
CA VAL A 250 -1.49 7.72 11.15
C VAL A 250 -0.79 8.47 12.26
N THR A 251 -1.31 8.39 13.48
CA THR A 251 -0.72 9.01 14.66
C THR A 251 -0.64 8.03 15.81
N GLY A 252 0.29 8.27 16.73
CA GLY A 252 0.42 7.43 17.91
C GLY A 252 1.62 7.78 18.76
N GLU A 253 2.07 6.82 19.56
CA GLU A 253 3.24 6.97 20.44
C GLU A 253 4.48 6.38 19.80
N ALA A 254 5.62 7.04 20.03
CA ALA A 254 6.92 6.57 19.61
C ALA A 254 7.94 6.67 20.74
N TRP A 255 8.66 5.58 20.95
CA TRP A 255 9.74 5.55 21.93
C TRP A 255 10.88 4.65 21.48
N THR A 256 12.04 4.88 22.08
CA THR A 256 13.23 4.07 21.89
C THR A 256 13.58 3.36 23.20
N GLU A 257 13.94 2.08 23.10
CA GLU A 257 14.53 1.33 24.19
C GLU A 257 15.99 1.01 23.85
N LYS A 258 16.89 1.44 24.73
CA LYS A 258 18.32 1.13 24.61
C LYS A 258 18.71 -0.02 25.55
N GLY A 259 19.30 -1.07 24.98
CA GLY A 259 20.07 -2.10 25.68
C GLY A 259 21.58 -1.98 25.40
N ASP A 260 22.37 -2.97 25.82
CA ASP A 260 23.84 -2.90 25.76
C ASP A 260 24.39 -2.92 24.32
N ALA A 261 23.80 -3.72 23.44
CA ALA A 261 24.20 -3.85 22.03
C ALA A 261 23.01 -3.78 21.04
N CYS A 262 21.83 -3.42 21.55
CA CYS A 262 20.59 -3.42 20.79
C CYS A 262 19.81 -2.12 21.05
N TRP A 263 19.26 -1.55 19.99
CA TRP A 263 18.30 -0.45 20.04
C TRP A 263 16.97 -0.94 19.51
N THR A 264 15.88 -0.55 20.16
CA THR A 264 14.53 -0.88 19.70
C THR A 264 13.72 0.40 19.50
N LEU A 265 13.26 0.66 18.28
CA LEU A 265 12.19 1.62 17.99
C LEU A 265 10.86 0.94 18.20
N VAL A 266 9.92 1.65 18.80
CA VAL A 266 8.52 1.27 18.75
C VAL A 266 7.70 2.42 18.22
N LEU A 267 6.86 2.13 17.23
CA LEU A 267 5.76 2.97 16.81
C LEU A 267 4.47 2.24 17.18
N GLN A 268 3.68 2.82 18.08
CA GLN A 268 2.38 2.30 18.48
C GLN A 268 1.30 3.22 17.92
N PRO A 269 0.69 2.88 16.76
CA PRO A 269 -0.43 3.65 16.26
C PRO A 269 -1.58 3.69 17.28
N GLN A 270 -2.22 4.84 17.36
CA GLN A 270 -3.43 5.10 18.15
C GLN A 270 -4.60 5.55 17.26
N SER A 271 -4.30 6.07 16.06
CA SER A 271 -5.28 6.44 15.05
C SER A 271 -4.68 6.21 13.66
N PRO A 272 -5.48 5.76 12.67
CA PRO A 272 -6.89 5.37 12.78
C PRO A 272 -7.08 4.01 13.47
N ALA A 273 -8.34 3.64 13.76
CA ALA A 273 -8.68 2.41 14.48
C ALA A 273 -8.06 1.14 13.88
N TRP A 274 -8.05 0.99 12.55
CA TRP A 274 -7.45 -0.17 11.88
C TRP A 274 -5.92 -0.27 12.06
N ALA A 275 -5.25 0.83 12.37
CA ALA A 275 -3.80 0.85 12.54
C ALA A 275 -3.36 0.45 13.95
N VAL A 276 -4.27 0.52 14.95
CA VAL A 276 -3.96 0.32 16.37
C VAL A 276 -3.31 -1.04 16.63
N GLU A 277 -3.81 -2.08 15.96
CA GLU A 277 -3.29 -3.45 16.10
C GLU A 277 -2.00 -3.69 15.31
N ARG A 278 -1.51 -2.71 14.53
CA ARG A 278 -0.33 -2.83 13.68
C ARG A 278 0.87 -2.11 14.30
N ARG A 279 1.22 -2.50 15.53
CA ARG A 279 2.41 -1.99 16.22
C ARG A 279 3.66 -2.28 15.38
N VAL A 280 4.51 -1.29 15.16
CA VAL A 280 5.79 -1.45 14.45
C VAL A 280 6.92 -1.49 15.48
N VAL A 281 7.71 -2.57 15.48
CA VAL A 281 8.88 -2.70 16.33
C VAL A 281 10.10 -2.90 15.45
N VAL A 282 11.10 -2.02 15.57
CA VAL A 282 12.35 -2.10 14.81
C VAL A 282 13.48 -2.37 15.79
N ARG A 283 14.03 -3.58 15.75
CA ARG A 283 15.22 -3.96 16.50
C ARG A 283 16.44 -3.72 15.64
N ILE A 284 17.46 -3.11 16.21
CA ILE A 284 18.71 -2.76 15.56
C ILE A 284 19.84 -3.31 16.42
N GLU A 285 20.56 -4.27 15.87
CA GLU A 285 21.70 -4.92 16.51
C GLU A 285 22.98 -4.52 15.79
N GLU A 286 23.99 -4.11 16.56
CA GLU A 286 25.29 -3.74 15.99
C GLU A 286 26.09 -5.01 15.67
N ALA A 287 26.54 -5.11 14.43
CA ALA A 287 27.42 -6.16 13.94
C ALA A 287 28.73 -5.55 13.44
N GLU A 288 29.75 -6.39 13.21
CA GLU A 288 31.02 -5.92 12.65
C GLU A 288 30.78 -5.28 11.27
N GLY A 289 31.02 -3.96 11.19
CA GLY A 289 30.85 -3.18 9.96
C GLY A 289 29.41 -2.98 9.47
N SER A 290 28.38 -3.41 10.21
CA SER A 290 26.98 -3.32 9.78
C SER A 290 25.99 -3.22 10.94
N TYR A 291 24.73 -2.96 10.60
CA TYR A 291 23.59 -3.08 11.50
C TYR A 291 22.65 -4.15 10.96
N ASP A 292 22.32 -5.12 11.80
CA ASP A 292 21.26 -6.08 11.55
C ASP A 292 19.95 -5.49 12.09
N ILE A 293 18.98 -5.32 11.19
CA ILE A 293 17.70 -4.69 11.52
C ILE A 293 16.59 -5.69 11.29
N ALA A 294 15.77 -5.90 12.31
CA ALA A 294 14.57 -6.71 12.26
C ALA A 294 13.36 -5.84 12.56
N THR A 295 12.42 -5.76 11.61
CA THR A 295 11.14 -5.08 11.79
C THR A 295 10.03 -6.11 11.95
N THR A 296 9.21 -5.98 12.99
CA THR A 296 7.99 -6.78 13.19
C THR A 296 6.77 -5.88 13.22
N ILE A 297 5.66 -6.40 12.71
CA ILE A 297 4.38 -5.70 12.68
C ILE A 297 3.30 -6.59 13.31
N GLY A 298 2.49 -6.00 14.18
CA GLY A 298 1.42 -6.69 14.92
C GLY A 298 1.70 -6.84 16.41
#